data_AF-A0A760NDA1-F1
#
_entry.id   AF-A0A760NDA1-F1
#
_cell.length_a   1.000
_cell.length_b   1.000
_cell.length_c   1.000
_cell.angle_alpha   90.00
_cell.angle_beta   90.00
_cell.angle_gamma   90.00
#
_symmetry.space_group_name_H-M   'P 1'
#
loop_
_entity.id
_entity.type
_entity.pdbx_description
1 polymer ?
#
loop_
_entity_poly.entity_id
_entity_poly.type
_entity_poly.pdbx_seq_one_letter_code
_entity_poly.pdbx_strand_id
1 'polypeptide(L)' 'MAMRVNEYAAKNQYAAYATGAGRAERNGEYGKAAELWHRAAASPCSSLRRQWAQARAAFCENAHIKGWRLSDEGERV' A
#
# COMPACT_ATOMS: atom_id res chain seq x y z
N MET A 1 1.12 -29.18 -9.69
CA MET A 1 0.46 -28.26 -10.66
C MET A 1 0.97 -26.85 -10.39
N ALA A 2 1.87 -26.32 -11.21
CA ALA A 2 2.32 -24.95 -11.08
C ALA A 2 1.21 -24.03 -11.60
N MET A 3 0.48 -23.38 -10.68
CA MET A 3 -0.48 -22.34 -11.00
C MET A 3 0.30 -21.20 -11.64
N ARG A 4 0.30 -21.16 -12.97
CA ARG A 4 0.92 -20.09 -13.76
C ARG A 4 0.01 -18.88 -13.60
N VAL A 5 0.14 -18.22 -12.45
CA VAL A 5 -0.47 -16.93 -12.21
C VAL A 5 -0.11 -16.07 -13.41
N ASN A 6 -1.12 -15.65 -14.18
CA ASN A 6 -0.91 -14.84 -15.37
C ASN A 6 -0.22 -13.55 -14.92
N GLU A 7 1.10 -13.51 -15.09
CA GLU A 7 1.96 -12.44 -14.58
C GLU A 7 1.50 -11.06 -15.06
N TYR A 8 0.80 -10.99 -16.18
CA TYR A 8 0.23 -9.77 -16.73
C TYR A 8 -0.98 -9.27 -15.93
N ALA A 9 -1.92 -10.17 -15.60
CA ALA A 9 -3.06 -9.85 -14.74
C ALA A 9 -2.63 -9.51 -13.31
N ALA A 10 -1.66 -10.26 -12.79
CA ALA A 10 -0.96 -10.00 -11.53
C ALA A 10 -0.28 -8.61 -11.49
N LYS A 11 0.44 -8.25 -12.56
CA LYS A 11 1.02 -6.91 -12.74
C LYS A 11 -0.05 -5.84 -12.73
N ASN A 12 -1.19 -6.08 -13.38
CA ASN A 12 -2.27 -5.10 -13.45
C ASN A 12 -2.90 -4.81 -12.08
N GLN A 13 -3.23 -5.86 -11.31
CA GLN A 13 -3.83 -5.69 -9.98
C GLN A 13 -2.87 -5.04 -8.98
N TYR A 14 -1.63 -5.54 -8.91
CA TYR A 14 -0.59 -4.93 -8.07
C TYR A 14 -0.36 -3.45 -8.40
N ALA A 15 -0.19 -3.13 -9.69
CA ALA A 15 0.13 -1.79 -10.14
C ALA A 15 -1.02 -0.81 -9.86
N ALA A 16 -2.27 -1.25 -10.00
CA ALA A 16 -3.44 -0.44 -9.66
C ALA A 16 -3.46 -0.08 -8.17
N TYR A 17 -3.30 -1.08 -7.28
CA TYR A 17 -3.26 -0.84 -5.84
C TYR A 17 -2.03 -0.02 -5.41
N ALA A 18 -0.84 -0.33 -5.94
CA ALA A 18 0.39 0.40 -5.66
C ALA A 18 0.31 1.87 -6.10
N THR A 19 -0.33 2.14 -7.24
CA THR A 19 -0.55 3.52 -7.73
C THR A 19 -1.52 4.28 -6.83
N GLY A 20 -2.60 3.64 -6.40
CA GLY A 20 -3.52 4.21 -5.42
C GLY A 20 -2.84 4.49 -4.08
N ALA A 21 -2.03 3.54 -3.60
CA ALA A 21 -1.28 3.66 -2.36
C ALA A 21 -0.27 4.81 -2.41
N GLY A 22 0.49 4.94 -3.50
CA GLY A 22 1.42 6.06 -3.69
C GLY A 22 0.74 7.43 -3.75
N ARG A 23 -0.49 7.52 -4.28
CA ARG A 23 -1.29 8.76 -4.19
C ARG A 23 -1.70 9.06 -2.76
N ALA A 24 -2.15 8.05 -2.00
CA ALA A 24 -2.49 8.21 -0.60
C ALA A 24 -1.27 8.61 0.26
N GLU A 25 -0.09 8.05 0.01
CA GLU A 25 1.17 8.47 0.65
C GLU A 25 1.47 9.94 0.40
N ARG A 26 1.25 10.44 -0.83
CA ARG A 26 1.46 11.86 -1.18
C ARG A 26 0.44 12.80 -0.54
N ASN A 27 -0.78 12.34 -0.30
CA ASN A 27 -1.82 13.09 0.39
C ASN A 27 -1.65 13.06 1.93
N GLY A 28 -0.68 12.33 2.47
CA GLY A 28 -0.54 12.14 3.92
C GLY A 28 -1.59 11.19 4.52
N GLU A 29 -2.37 10.50 3.69
CA GLU A 29 -3.35 9.49 4.09
C GLU A 29 -2.66 8.14 4.35
N TYR A 30 -1.68 8.12 5.25
CA TYR A 30 -0.84 6.93 5.50
C TYR A 30 -1.65 5.70 5.96
N GLY A 31 -2.74 5.87 6.71
CA GLY A 31 -3.62 4.76 7.09
C GLY A 31 -4.28 4.08 5.88
N LYS A 32 -4.76 4.89 4.91
CA LYS A 32 -5.35 4.40 3.67
C LYS A 32 -4.29 3.81 2.73
N ALA A 33 -3.10 4.40 2.70
CA ALA A 33 -1.96 3.87 1.95
C ALA A 33 -1.57 2.47 2.45
N ALA A 34 -1.54 2.26 3.76
CA ALA A 34 -1.24 0.95 4.36
C ALA A 34 -2.24 -0.13 3.89
N GLU A 35 -3.53 0.17 3.95
CA GLU A 35 -4.56 -0.77 3.52
C GLU A 35 -4.45 -1.12 2.03
N LEU A 36 -4.16 -0.13 1.19
CA LEU A 36 -3.93 -0.33 -0.24
C LEU A 36 -2.67 -1.17 -0.52
N TRP A 37 -1.60 -0.97 0.24
CA TRP A 37 -0.40 -1.81 0.16
C TRP A 37 -0.65 -3.25 0.61
N HIS A 38 -1.48 -3.47 1.64
CA HIS A 38 -1.91 -4.81 2.05
C HIS A 38 -2.72 -5.52 0.95
N ARG A 39 -3.65 -4.81 0.30
CA ARG A 39 -4.41 -5.34 -0.85
C ARG A 39 -3.49 -5.64 -2.05
N ALA A 40 -2.46 -4.81 -2.27
CA ALA A 40 -1.44 -5.07 -3.28
C ALA A 40 -0.62 -6.34 -2.96
N ALA A 41 -0.28 -6.57 -1.69
CA ALA A 41 0.44 -7.76 -1.24
C ALA A 41 -0.42 -9.04 -1.30
N ALA A 42 -1.73 -8.91 -1.08
CA ALA A 42 -2.69 -10.01 -1.20
C ALA A 42 -3.03 -10.36 -2.66
N SER A 43 -2.80 -9.42 -3.58
CA SER A 43 -2.98 -9.67 -5.01
C SER A 43 -1.92 -10.66 -5.52
N PRO A 44 -2.24 -11.42 -6.58
CA PRO A 44 -1.27 -12.29 -7.22
C PRO A 44 -0.08 -11.45 -7.71
N CYS A 45 1.09 -11.63 -7.10
CA CYS A 45 2.30 -10.86 -7.38
C CYS A 45 3.53 -11.76 -7.26
N SER A 46 4.64 -11.35 -7.86
CA SER A 46 5.93 -11.98 -7.58
C SER A 46 6.34 -11.74 -6.11
N SER A 47 7.08 -12.69 -5.54
CA SER A 47 7.49 -12.66 -4.13
C SER A 47 8.20 -11.36 -3.72
N LEU A 48 9.00 -10.79 -4.62
CA LEU A 48 9.69 -9.50 -4.43
C LEU A 48 8.70 -8.34 -4.25
N ARG A 49 7.66 -8.27 -5.09
CA ARG A 49 6.65 -7.21 -5.00
C ARG A 49 5.78 -7.35 -3.77
N ARG A 50 5.47 -8.59 -3.39
CA ARG A 50 4.75 -8.86 -2.14
C ARG A 50 5.54 -8.38 -0.92
N GLN A 51 6.83 -8.70 -0.84
CA GLN A 51 7.70 -8.21 0.24
C GLN A 51 7.78 -6.68 0.25
N TRP A 52 7.93 -6.06 -0.92
CA TRP A 52 7.94 -4.60 -1.03
C TRP A 52 6.64 -3.98 -0.49
N ALA A 53 5.50 -4.48 -0.94
CA ALA A 53 4.19 -4.00 -0.49
C ALA A 53 3.98 -4.20 1.02
N GLN A 54 4.39 -5.34 1.59
CA GLN A 54 4.33 -5.58 3.03
C GLN A 54 5.21 -4.60 3.83
N ALA A 55 6.45 -4.39 3.39
CA ALA A 55 7.36 -3.44 4.02
C ALA A 55 6.81 -2.00 3.94
N ARG A 56 6.19 -1.66 2.81
CA ARG A 56 5.59 -0.34 2.61
C ARG A 56 4.30 -0.14 3.40
N ALA A 57 3.48 -1.17 3.54
CA ALA A 57 2.32 -1.17 4.42
C ALA A 57 2.74 -0.91 5.87
N ALA A 58 3.72 -1.66 6.38
CA ALA A 58 4.25 -1.47 7.73
C ALA A 58 4.84 -0.06 7.95
N PHE A 59 5.53 0.49 6.95
CA PHE A 59 6.00 1.88 6.99
C PHE A 59 4.83 2.87 7.09
N CYS A 60 3.79 2.70 6.26
CA CYS A 60 2.62 3.56 6.27
C CYS A 60 1.81 3.45 7.58
N GLU A 61 1.66 2.25 8.14
CA GLU A 61 1.04 2.04 9.45
C GLU A 61 1.82 2.75 10.55
N ASN A 62 3.15 2.59 10.55
CA ASN A 62 4.00 3.25 11.53
C ASN A 62 3.99 4.78 11.35
N ALA A 63 3.94 5.28 10.11
CA ALA A 63 3.80 6.70 9.82
C ALA A 63 2.43 7.24 10.30
N HIS A 64 1.36 6.45 10.16
CA HIS A 64 0.05 6.78 10.69
C HIS A 64 0.04 6.83 12.23
N ILE A 65 0.62 5.82 12.89
CA ILE A 65 0.73 5.74 14.36
C ILE A 65 1.61 6.84 14.92
N LYS A 66 2.76 7.11 14.29
CA LYS A 66 3.70 8.17 14.69
C LYS A 66 3.19 9.58 14.36
N GLY A 67 2.01 9.70 13.76
CA GLY A 67 1.42 11.00 13.44
C GLY A 67 2.23 11.78 12.41
N TRP A 68 2.92 11.10 11.48
CA TRP A 68 3.63 11.76 10.36
C TRP A 68 2.68 12.42 9.34
N ARG A 69 1.42 12.68 9.73
CA ARG A 69 0.58 13.61 8.99
C ARG A 69 1.33 14.95 8.95
N LEU A 70 1.51 15.49 7.75
CA LEU A 70 1.60 16.94 7.62
C LEU A 70 0.42 17.49 8.43
N SER A 71 0.72 18.28 9.47
CA SER A 71 -0.26 18.85 10.38
C SER A 71 -1.50 19.31 9.62
N ASP A 72 -2.60 18.60 9.82
CA ASP A 72 -3.91 19.24 9.73
C ASP A 72 -4.17 19.78 11.13
N GLU A 73 -3.80 21.03 11.32
CA GLU A 73 -4.46 21.90 12.28
C GLU A 73 -5.96 21.87 11.94
N GLY A 74 -6.75 21.08 12.67
CA GLY A 74 -8.18 20.99 12.42
C GLY A 74 -8.92 20.00 13.32
N GLU A 75 -9.56 20.55 14.35
CA GLU A 75 -10.64 19.98 15.19
C GLU A 75 -10.18 19.21 16.44
N ARG A 76 -9.91 19.86 17.59
CA ARG A 76 -10.81 20.59 18.52
C ARG A 76 -11.96 19.72 19.06
N VAL A 77 -11.72 19.08 20.22
CA VAL A 77 -12.55 19.13 21.44
C VAL A 77 -11.70 18.78 22.66
#